data_AF-A0A1F2VDP7-F1
#
_entry.id   AF-A0A1F2VDP7-F1
#
_cell.length_a   1.000
_cell.length_b   1.000
_cell.length_c   1.000
_cell.angle_alpha   90.00
_cell.angle_beta   90.00
_cell.angle_gamma   90.00
#
_symmetry.space_group_name_H-M   'P 1'
#
loop_
_entity.id
_entity.type
_entity.pdbx_description
1 polymer ?
#
loop_
_entity_poly.entity_id
_entity_poly.type
_entity_poly.pdbx_seq_one_letter_code
_entity_poly.pdbx_strand_id
1 'polypeptide(L)'
;MHFWRMTMVTRRRLLFLPIACFALVLTGLPGLSAQSSEQIDLDAIQRIKEEGFDRSQVMDTAWWLTEVHGPRLTNSPQLRAAADWTVKKLTEWGLANAKQEPWGETFGRGWSNERTVVHVVKPSPWPVIAYARAWTPGTNGPVVAEAVLAPLATDADLDKFRGKLKGKVVLLQAVREVKPMFDAPAHRYTATELNELAVQEPPSPGRGGFGPGGGQAFAAKRNAFLIAEGAVAVLEPGSGRGDSGSVLVGSGGSRNPKDPPVPPQLAVATEHYNRLARMVGKGTPVTIEVDVRSSFHDADQNMFNIVAEIPGTDKADEVVMLGAHFDSWHAGVGAVDNAAGSAVMMEAMRILKQSGLRLRRTVRLGLWTGEEQGLIGSRMYVKNHFADPATMQVKPEHAQLAGYFNMDNGTGQYRGVYLQGNEAVAPIFRAWLVPFENLGAGSLTIRNTGGTDHLAYNAVGLSGFQFIQDPIQYSSRTHHSNLDVYDQLVAADLMKNAVITAAFVYHTANREQMLPRKALPKPTAPPRPPTQQ
;
A
#
# COMPACT_ATOMS: atom_id res chain seq x y z
N MET A 1 -33.59 68.83 -39.75
CA MET A 1 -34.54 69.96 -39.91
C MET A 1 -35.59 69.86 -38.80
N HIS A 2 -36.03 71.00 -38.24
CA HIS A 2 -37.01 71.19 -37.15
C HIS A 2 -36.46 70.91 -35.73
N PHE A 3 -35.99 71.87 -34.90
CA PHE A 3 -36.47 73.17 -34.36
C PHE A 3 -37.52 73.10 -33.23
N TRP A 4 -37.28 73.96 -32.21
CA TRP A 4 -38.15 74.52 -31.15
C TRP A 4 -38.29 73.75 -29.82
N ARG A 5 -37.78 74.27 -28.69
CA ARG A 5 -38.10 75.47 -27.86
C ARG A 5 -39.27 75.23 -26.89
N MET A 6 -39.05 75.42 -25.59
CA MET A 6 -39.60 76.54 -24.80
C MET A 6 -39.20 76.47 -23.31
N THR A 7 -38.45 77.49 -22.87
CA THR A 7 -38.75 78.47 -21.78
C THR A 7 -39.94 78.15 -20.86
N MET A 8 -39.99 78.45 -19.56
CA MET A 8 -39.33 79.46 -18.71
C MET A 8 -39.76 79.23 -17.24
N VAL A 9 -39.21 80.05 -16.34
CA VAL A 9 -39.79 80.54 -15.06
C VAL A 9 -39.05 80.08 -13.79
N THR A 10 -38.33 81.07 -13.28
CA THR A 10 -37.74 81.25 -11.95
C THR A 10 -38.79 81.37 -10.84
N ARG A 11 -38.49 80.83 -9.66
CA ARG A 11 -38.72 81.51 -8.36
C ARG A 11 -38.01 80.77 -7.22
N ARG A 12 -36.99 81.41 -6.65
CA ARG A 12 -36.46 81.12 -5.31
C ARG A 12 -37.47 81.59 -4.26
N ARG A 13 -37.73 80.79 -3.23
CA ARG A 13 -37.92 81.25 -1.84
C ARG A 13 -37.66 80.09 -0.86
N LEU A 14 -37.08 80.49 0.26
CA LEU A 14 -36.43 79.73 1.32
C LEU A 14 -37.40 79.11 2.34
N LEU A 15 -36.83 78.18 3.12
CA LEU A 15 -37.19 77.71 4.47
C LEU A 15 -38.29 76.65 4.56
N PHE A 16 -37.93 75.42 4.95
CA PHE A 16 -37.89 74.95 6.35
C PHE A 16 -37.36 73.50 6.39
N LEU A 17 -36.36 73.24 7.25
CA LEU A 17 -35.86 71.91 7.60
C LEU A 17 -36.95 71.15 8.39
N PRO A 18 -36.99 69.82 8.29
CA PRO A 18 -36.85 69.05 9.51
C PRO A 18 -35.85 67.89 9.38
N ILE A 19 -35.10 67.75 10.46
CA ILE A 19 -34.15 66.69 10.79
C ILE A 19 -34.90 65.35 10.80
N ALA A 20 -34.48 64.41 9.94
CA ALA A 20 -34.90 63.01 10.02
C ALA A 20 -33.68 62.15 10.38
N CYS A 21 -33.75 61.56 11.57
CA CYS A 21 -32.77 60.64 12.13
C CYS A 21 -32.64 59.39 11.25
N PHE A 22 -31.44 59.13 10.71
CA PHE A 22 -31.08 57.82 10.18
C PHE A 22 -30.68 56.93 11.36
N ALA A 23 -31.60 56.05 11.78
CA ALA A 23 -31.27 54.94 12.67
C ALA A 23 -30.42 53.93 11.88
N LEU A 24 -29.13 53.84 12.21
CA LEU A 24 -28.23 52.83 11.69
C LEU A 24 -28.58 51.49 12.37
N VAL A 25 -29.34 50.64 11.70
CA VAL A 25 -29.53 49.25 12.13
C VAL A 25 -28.23 48.51 11.84
N LEU A 26 -27.40 48.34 12.87
CA LEU A 26 -26.29 47.39 12.90
C LEU A 26 -26.86 45.97 12.92
N THR A 27 -27.19 45.44 11.75
CA THR A 27 -27.37 43.99 11.58
C THR A 27 -25.99 43.35 11.66
N GLY A 28 -25.78 42.53 12.70
CA GLY A 28 -24.57 41.75 12.87
C GLY A 28 -24.31 40.88 11.64
N LEU A 29 -23.22 41.17 10.94
CA LEU A 29 -22.65 40.28 9.94
C LEU A 29 -22.22 39.00 10.68
N PRO A 30 -22.65 37.79 10.24
CA PRO A 30 -22.05 36.57 10.72
C PRO A 30 -20.55 36.62 10.36
N GLY A 31 -19.70 36.43 11.36
CA GLY A 31 -18.25 36.48 11.20
C GLY A 31 -17.81 35.56 10.07
N LEU A 32 -17.38 36.17 8.97
CA LEU A 32 -16.47 35.55 8.00
C LEU A 32 -15.28 35.08 8.82
N SER A 33 -15.22 33.78 9.08
CA SER A 33 -14.05 33.15 9.67
C SER A 33 -12.91 33.37 8.70
N ALA A 34 -12.04 34.34 8.99
CA ALA A 34 -10.80 34.50 8.26
C ALA A 34 -10.03 33.18 8.37
N GLN A 35 -9.93 32.43 7.28
CA GLN A 35 -8.94 31.36 7.17
C GLN A 35 -7.59 32.04 7.40
N SER A 36 -6.98 31.85 8.58
CA SER A 36 -5.62 32.32 8.81
C SER A 36 -4.74 31.67 7.76
N SER A 37 -3.93 32.47 7.06
CA SER A 37 -2.91 31.94 6.16
C SER A 37 -2.05 30.94 6.92
N GLU A 38 -1.86 29.73 6.39
CA GLU A 38 -1.00 28.73 7.01
C GLU A 38 0.41 29.30 7.18
N GLN A 39 0.92 29.29 8.42
CA GLN A 39 2.27 29.76 8.72
C GLN A 39 3.26 28.62 8.52
N ILE A 40 4.23 28.84 7.63
CA ILE A 40 5.32 27.90 7.39
C ILE A 40 6.54 28.33 8.20
N ASP A 41 6.92 27.49 9.16
CA ASP A 41 8.15 27.63 9.94
C ASP A 41 9.35 27.15 9.12
N LEU A 42 9.97 28.07 8.38
CA LEU A 42 11.10 27.75 7.50
C LEU A 42 12.34 27.27 8.26
N ASP A 43 12.54 27.71 9.50
CA ASP A 43 13.66 27.26 10.34
C ASP A 43 13.49 25.78 10.72
N ALA A 44 12.27 25.39 11.08
CA ALA A 44 11.96 23.98 11.32
C ALA A 44 12.14 23.12 10.06
N ILE A 45 11.65 23.60 8.91
CA ILE A 45 11.84 22.90 7.63
C ILE A 45 13.33 22.74 7.29
N GLN A 46 14.15 23.76 7.54
CA GLN A 46 15.58 23.69 7.32
C GLN A 46 16.24 22.62 8.21
N ARG A 47 15.91 22.56 9.51
CA ARG A 47 16.43 21.52 10.41
C ARG A 47 16.00 20.11 10.01
N ILE A 48 14.75 19.95 9.55
CA ILE A 48 14.25 18.67 9.02
C ILE A 48 15.05 18.26 7.78
N LYS A 49 15.31 19.20 6.86
CA LYS A 49 16.12 18.96 5.65
C LYS A 49 17.56 18.57 6.00
N GLU A 50 18.21 19.30 6.90
CA GLU A 50 19.58 18.99 7.34
C GLU A 50 19.66 17.59 7.96
N GLU A 51 18.73 17.24 8.85
CA GLU A 51 18.73 15.91 9.47
C GLU A 51 18.44 14.79 8.47
N GLY A 52 17.49 15.01 7.56
CA GLY A 52 17.05 14.01 6.58
C GLY A 52 17.91 13.90 5.32
N PHE A 53 18.74 14.89 5.00
CA PHE A 53 19.66 14.83 3.86
C PHE A 53 21.11 14.58 4.27
N ASP A 54 21.59 15.21 5.33
CA ASP A 54 23.02 15.12 5.70
C ASP A 54 23.30 13.98 6.68
N ARG A 55 22.27 13.54 7.42
CA ARG A 55 22.39 12.52 8.49
C ARG A 55 21.37 11.39 8.34
N SER A 56 20.92 11.14 7.11
CA SER A 56 19.85 10.18 6.87
C SER A 56 20.25 8.75 7.26
N GLN A 57 19.32 8.02 7.87
CA GLN A 57 19.45 6.59 8.15
C GLN A 57 18.45 5.73 7.34
N VAL A 58 17.80 6.31 6.34
CA VAL A 58 16.75 5.60 5.58
C VAL A 58 17.29 4.36 4.86
N MET A 59 18.46 4.46 4.23
CA MET A 59 19.06 3.33 3.51
C MET A 59 19.63 2.27 4.46
N ASP A 60 20.19 2.68 5.61
CA ASP A 60 20.61 1.72 6.64
C ASP A 60 19.41 0.94 7.17
N THR A 61 18.30 1.63 7.45
CA THR A 61 17.06 1.00 7.88
C THR A 61 16.52 0.03 6.82
N ALA A 62 16.46 0.47 5.56
CA ALA A 62 16.02 -0.38 4.46
C ALA A 62 16.91 -1.61 4.30
N TRP A 63 18.23 -1.44 4.43
CA TRP A 63 19.20 -2.54 4.36
C TRP A 63 18.98 -3.58 5.45
N TRP A 64 18.72 -3.17 6.70
CA TRP A 64 18.39 -4.14 7.76
C TRP A 64 17.10 -4.90 7.46
N LEU A 65 16.06 -4.21 7.00
CA LEU A 65 14.79 -4.84 6.66
C LEU A 65 14.93 -5.84 5.50
N THR A 66 15.76 -5.55 4.49
CA THR A 66 15.89 -6.39 3.29
C THR A 66 17.02 -7.40 3.39
N GLU A 67 18.25 -7.00 3.75
CA GLU A 67 19.44 -7.86 3.64
C GLU A 67 19.65 -8.74 4.86
N VAL A 68 19.19 -8.31 6.04
CA VAL A 68 19.29 -9.10 7.27
C VAL A 68 18.02 -9.88 7.53
N HIS A 69 16.87 -9.22 7.47
CA HIS A 69 15.60 -9.87 7.78
C HIS A 69 14.93 -10.51 6.56
N GLY A 70 15.29 -10.10 5.34
CA GLY A 70 14.82 -10.75 4.12
C GLY A 70 13.31 -10.56 3.89
N PRO A 71 12.66 -11.52 3.21
CA PRO A 71 11.21 -11.48 3.03
C PRO A 71 10.46 -11.59 4.35
N ARG A 72 9.47 -10.73 4.54
CA ARG A 72 8.70 -10.62 5.79
C ARG A 72 7.24 -11.01 5.57
N LEU A 73 6.98 -12.22 5.05
CA LEU A 73 5.61 -12.71 4.86
C LEU A 73 4.84 -12.69 6.18
N THR A 74 3.56 -12.33 6.15
CA THR A 74 2.72 -12.24 7.35
C THR A 74 2.74 -13.51 8.17
N ASN A 75 3.00 -13.32 9.47
CA ASN A 75 3.23 -14.37 10.46
C ASN A 75 4.43 -15.31 10.19
N SER A 76 5.35 -14.97 9.30
CA SER A 76 6.62 -15.71 9.16
C SER A 76 7.57 -15.46 10.35
N PRO A 77 8.51 -16.38 10.62
CA PRO A 77 9.60 -16.13 11.57
C PRO A 77 10.41 -14.87 11.24
N GLN A 78 10.63 -14.60 9.95
CA GLN A 78 11.39 -13.44 9.46
C GLN A 78 10.68 -12.12 9.79
N LEU A 79 9.36 -12.03 9.60
CA LEU A 79 8.59 -10.85 10.01
C LEU A 79 8.73 -10.59 11.51
N ARG A 80 8.61 -11.63 12.34
CA ARG A 80 8.72 -11.49 13.81
C ARG A 80 10.11 -11.00 14.22
N ALA A 81 11.16 -11.58 13.66
CA ALA A 81 12.53 -11.14 13.90
C ALA A 81 12.76 -9.68 13.45
N ALA A 82 12.20 -9.29 12.30
CA ALA A 82 12.27 -7.91 11.82
C ALA A 82 11.53 -6.95 12.75
N ALA A 83 10.36 -7.35 13.26
CA ALA A 83 9.57 -6.53 14.18
C ALA A 83 10.29 -6.32 15.52
N ASP A 84 10.94 -7.36 16.06
CA ASP A 84 11.75 -7.26 17.28
C ASP A 84 12.91 -6.26 17.07
N TRP A 85 13.62 -6.37 15.94
CA TRP A 85 14.68 -5.42 15.58
C TRP A 85 14.13 -3.99 15.45
N THR A 86 13.01 -3.81 14.76
CA THR A 86 12.39 -2.50 14.56
C THR A 86 11.99 -1.85 15.88
N VAL A 87 11.33 -2.59 16.79
CA VAL A 87 10.97 -2.07 18.12
C VAL A 87 12.22 -1.66 18.90
N LYS A 88 13.27 -2.49 18.87
CA LYS A 88 14.55 -2.16 19.50
C LYS A 88 15.15 -0.88 18.91
N LYS A 89 15.20 -0.76 17.58
CA LYS A 89 15.77 0.39 16.88
C LYS A 89 15.01 1.69 17.17
N LEU A 90 13.67 1.63 17.18
CA LEU A 90 12.81 2.77 17.55
C LEU A 90 13.05 3.19 19.00
N THR A 91 13.27 2.23 19.92
CA THR A 91 13.63 2.50 21.31
C THR A 91 15.01 3.14 21.44
N GLU A 92 16.00 2.65 20.69
CA GLU A 92 17.37 3.21 20.65
C GLU A 92 17.39 4.66 20.14
N TRP A 93 16.51 5.01 19.20
CA TRP A 93 16.30 6.40 18.76
C TRP A 93 15.56 7.27 19.79
N GLY A 94 15.13 6.70 20.92
CA GLY A 94 14.49 7.43 22.00
C GLY A 94 13.01 7.73 21.76
N LEU A 95 12.34 6.93 20.94
CA LEU A 95 10.88 6.98 20.80
C LEU A 95 10.22 6.32 22.02
N ALA A 96 9.10 6.90 22.46
CA ALA A 96 8.30 6.35 23.55
C ALA A 96 7.38 5.24 23.03
N ASN A 97 6.94 4.36 23.93
CA ASN A 97 5.92 3.34 23.65
C ASN A 97 6.18 2.47 22.41
N ALA A 98 7.46 2.26 22.05
CA ALA A 98 7.84 1.36 20.96
C ALA A 98 7.50 -0.08 21.35
N LYS A 99 6.55 -0.70 20.63
CA LYS A 99 6.06 -2.05 20.95
C LYS A 99 5.39 -2.72 19.76
N GLN A 100 5.24 -4.03 19.86
CA GLN A 100 4.29 -4.81 19.07
C GLN A 100 2.91 -4.72 19.72
N GLU A 101 1.93 -4.20 19.00
CA GLU A 101 0.54 -4.08 19.44
C GLU A 101 -0.32 -5.20 18.85
N PRO A 102 -0.86 -6.12 19.67
CA PRO A 102 -1.66 -7.23 19.18
C PRO A 102 -2.95 -6.77 18.50
N TRP A 103 -3.35 -7.46 17.43
CA TRP A 103 -4.64 -7.21 16.78
C TRP A 103 -5.84 -7.57 17.66
N GLY A 104 -5.65 -8.51 18.61
CA GLY A 104 -6.74 -9.13 19.38
C GLY A 104 -7.47 -10.27 18.65
N GLU A 105 -7.06 -10.59 17.43
CA GLU A 105 -7.57 -11.71 16.61
C GLU A 105 -6.40 -12.49 15.97
N THR A 106 -6.64 -13.74 15.57
CA THR A 106 -5.62 -14.60 14.95
C THR A 106 -5.50 -14.35 13.45
N PHE A 107 -4.27 -14.31 12.93
CA PHE A 107 -4.01 -14.45 11.50
C PHE A 107 -4.05 -15.92 11.04
N GLY A 108 -3.79 -16.89 11.90
CA GLY A 108 -3.61 -18.29 11.47
C GLY A 108 -2.14 -18.60 11.23
N ARG A 109 -1.83 -19.67 10.48
CA ARG A 109 -0.49 -20.25 10.42
C ARG A 109 0.50 -19.33 9.71
N GLY A 110 1.70 -19.21 10.29
CA GLY A 110 2.86 -18.72 9.59
C GLY A 110 3.36 -19.71 8.54
N TRP A 111 4.18 -19.24 7.62
CA TRP A 111 4.79 -20.07 6.58
C TRP A 111 6.17 -19.55 6.19
N SER A 112 7.08 -20.46 5.86
CA SER A 112 8.39 -20.16 5.26
C SER A 112 8.72 -21.16 4.15
N ASN A 113 9.54 -20.74 3.19
CA ASN A 113 10.15 -21.63 2.20
C ASN A 113 11.66 -21.63 2.38
N GLU A 114 12.24 -22.78 2.70
CA GLU A 114 13.69 -22.92 2.86
C GLU A 114 14.37 -23.30 1.54
N ARG A 115 13.61 -23.90 0.62
CA ARG A 115 14.15 -24.37 -0.67
C ARG A 115 13.06 -24.48 -1.72
N THR A 116 13.37 -23.99 -2.91
CA THR A 116 12.65 -24.28 -4.14
C THR A 116 13.66 -24.59 -5.23
N VAL A 117 13.64 -25.82 -5.75
CA VAL A 117 14.44 -26.22 -6.91
C VAL A 117 13.51 -26.81 -7.97
N VAL A 118 13.66 -26.31 -9.19
CA VAL A 118 13.03 -26.89 -10.38
C VAL A 118 14.10 -27.00 -11.45
N HIS A 119 14.34 -28.22 -11.93
CA HIS A 119 15.35 -28.50 -12.93
C HIS A 119 14.80 -29.46 -13.97
N VAL A 120 14.91 -29.12 -15.26
CA VAL A 120 14.60 -30.09 -16.31
C VAL A 120 15.77 -31.05 -16.41
N VAL A 121 15.50 -32.36 -16.31
CA VAL A 121 16.49 -33.44 -16.42
C VAL A 121 16.53 -34.00 -17.84
N LYS A 122 15.37 -34.10 -18.51
CA LYS A 122 15.23 -34.58 -19.89
C LYS A 122 14.26 -33.69 -20.67
N PRO A 123 14.43 -33.53 -21.99
CA PRO A 123 15.38 -34.21 -22.88
C PRO A 123 16.78 -33.59 -22.91
N SER A 124 16.90 -32.30 -22.59
CA SER A 124 18.17 -31.59 -22.40
C SER A 124 18.10 -30.89 -21.04
N PRO A 125 19.12 -31.01 -20.18
CA PRO A 125 19.08 -30.40 -18.85
C PRO A 125 19.11 -28.87 -18.86
N TRP A 126 18.33 -28.21 -18.00
CA TRP A 126 18.41 -26.76 -17.77
C TRP A 126 17.68 -26.33 -16.47
N PRO A 127 18.14 -25.26 -15.80
CA PRO A 127 17.50 -24.74 -14.60
C PRO A 127 16.22 -23.96 -14.91
N VAL A 128 15.21 -24.08 -14.06
CA VAL A 128 13.95 -23.35 -14.20
C VAL A 128 13.85 -22.29 -13.10
N ILE A 129 13.74 -21.01 -13.47
CA ILE A 129 13.35 -19.93 -12.56
C ILE A 129 11.92 -20.20 -12.08
N ALA A 130 11.80 -20.61 -10.83
CA ALA A 130 10.53 -20.95 -10.18
C ALA A 130 10.57 -20.62 -8.69
N TYR A 131 9.41 -20.29 -8.14
CA TYR A 131 9.22 -19.92 -6.73
C TYR A 131 7.99 -20.64 -6.19
N ALA A 132 8.10 -21.24 -5.00
CA ALA A 132 6.94 -21.76 -4.29
C ALA A 132 5.96 -20.62 -3.99
N ARG A 133 4.66 -20.85 -4.17
CA ARG A 133 3.64 -19.89 -3.74
C ARG A 133 3.42 -19.97 -2.22
N ALA A 134 2.99 -18.88 -1.60
CA ALA A 134 2.84 -18.83 -0.15
C ALA A 134 1.80 -19.86 0.34
N TRP A 135 2.05 -20.42 1.52
CA TRP A 135 1.23 -21.46 2.15
C TRP A 135 1.05 -22.75 1.32
N THR A 136 1.90 -22.97 0.31
CA THR A 136 1.92 -24.25 -0.39
C THR A 136 2.67 -25.32 0.42
N PRO A 137 2.24 -26.60 0.41
CA PRO A 137 3.02 -27.67 0.99
C PRO A 137 4.29 -27.96 0.18
N GLY A 138 5.26 -28.60 0.82
CA GLY A 138 6.47 -29.11 0.16
C GLY A 138 6.24 -30.41 -0.62
N THR A 139 7.28 -30.86 -1.33
CA THR A 139 7.27 -32.13 -2.08
C THR A 139 7.72 -33.35 -1.25
N ASN A 140 7.99 -33.18 0.05
CA ASN A 140 8.57 -34.20 0.93
C ASN A 140 9.91 -34.77 0.43
N GLY A 141 10.74 -33.88 -0.13
CA GLY A 141 12.04 -34.20 -0.72
C GLY A 141 12.04 -34.04 -2.25
N PRO A 142 13.19 -34.28 -2.90
CA PRO A 142 13.29 -34.21 -4.35
C PRO A 142 12.44 -35.27 -5.04
N VAL A 143 11.66 -34.86 -6.04
CA VAL A 143 10.84 -35.74 -6.87
C VAL A 143 11.22 -35.55 -8.34
N VAL A 144 11.51 -36.65 -9.04
CA VAL A 144 11.76 -36.66 -10.48
C VAL A 144 10.54 -37.24 -11.17
N ALA A 145 9.85 -36.43 -11.97
CA ALA A 145 8.59 -36.80 -12.59
C ALA A 145 8.47 -36.25 -14.02
N GLU A 146 7.67 -36.92 -14.84
CA GLU A 146 7.34 -36.40 -16.17
C GLU A 146 6.34 -35.24 -16.07
N ALA A 147 6.50 -34.24 -16.93
CA ALA A 147 5.58 -33.13 -17.04
C ALA A 147 4.40 -33.46 -17.96
N VAL A 148 3.21 -32.97 -17.60
CA VAL A 148 2.00 -33.05 -18.41
C VAL A 148 1.38 -31.65 -18.56
N LEU A 149 0.99 -31.29 -19.78
CA LEU A 149 0.27 -30.06 -20.06
C LEU A 149 -1.22 -30.32 -19.89
N ALA A 150 -1.80 -29.81 -18.80
CA ALA A 150 -3.21 -29.97 -18.47
C ALA A 150 -3.83 -28.62 -18.09
N PRO A 151 -4.29 -27.83 -19.08
CA PRO A 151 -5.08 -26.63 -18.82
C PRO A 151 -6.43 -27.03 -18.20
N LEU A 152 -6.57 -26.87 -16.89
CA LEU A 152 -7.78 -27.26 -16.15
C LEU A 152 -8.58 -26.00 -15.80
N ALA A 153 -9.46 -25.56 -16.71
CA ALA A 153 -10.27 -24.34 -16.55
C ALA A 153 -11.77 -24.62 -16.38
N THR A 154 -12.22 -25.81 -16.76
CA THR A 154 -13.63 -26.22 -16.71
C THR A 154 -13.79 -27.64 -16.18
N ASP A 155 -15.02 -28.01 -15.82
CA ASP A 155 -15.34 -29.38 -15.40
C ASP A 155 -15.06 -30.41 -16.49
N ALA A 156 -15.29 -30.07 -17.75
CA ALA A 156 -14.97 -30.92 -18.89
C ALA A 156 -13.46 -31.19 -19.00
N ASP A 157 -12.61 -30.23 -18.62
CA ASP A 157 -11.16 -30.44 -18.58
C ASP A 157 -10.77 -31.44 -17.50
N LEU A 158 -11.40 -31.38 -16.31
CA LEU A 158 -11.15 -32.34 -15.23
C LEU A 158 -11.46 -33.77 -15.70
N ASP A 159 -12.59 -33.98 -16.36
CA ASP A 159 -12.97 -35.30 -16.88
C ASP A 159 -12.01 -35.81 -17.97
N LYS A 160 -11.53 -34.91 -18.85
CA LYS A 160 -10.54 -35.25 -19.88
C LYS A 160 -9.22 -35.76 -19.29
N PHE A 161 -8.81 -35.25 -18.14
CA PHE A 161 -7.54 -35.58 -17.50
C PHE A 161 -7.64 -36.63 -16.38
N ARG A 162 -8.84 -37.14 -16.09
CA ARG A 162 -9.07 -38.18 -15.09
C ARG A 162 -8.24 -39.44 -15.36
N GLY A 163 -7.56 -39.93 -14.33
CA GLY A 163 -6.65 -41.06 -14.36
C GLY A 163 -5.29 -40.80 -15.04
N LYS A 164 -4.95 -39.56 -15.40
CA LYS A 164 -3.76 -39.24 -16.22
C LYS A 164 -2.68 -38.46 -15.49
N LEU A 165 -2.91 -37.98 -14.26
CA LEU A 165 -1.97 -37.06 -13.59
C LEU A 165 -1.14 -37.71 -12.47
N LYS A 166 -1.34 -39.00 -12.19
CA LYS A 166 -0.60 -39.73 -11.15
C LYS A 166 0.91 -39.66 -11.37
N GLY A 167 1.63 -39.13 -10.38
CA GLY A 167 3.08 -39.01 -10.41
C GLY A 167 3.61 -37.99 -11.41
N LYS A 168 2.78 -37.07 -11.92
CA LYS A 168 3.17 -36.07 -12.93
C LYS A 168 3.35 -34.68 -12.31
N VAL A 169 4.24 -33.90 -12.91
CA VAL A 169 4.30 -32.44 -12.72
C VAL A 169 3.30 -31.82 -13.70
N VAL A 170 2.33 -31.07 -13.19
CA VAL A 170 1.22 -30.53 -14.01
C VAL A 170 1.51 -29.09 -14.41
N LEU A 171 1.55 -28.83 -15.73
CA LEU A 171 1.54 -27.48 -16.30
C LEU A 171 0.07 -27.05 -16.49
N LEU A 172 -0.42 -26.14 -15.65
CA LEU A 172 -1.87 -25.92 -15.46
C LEU A 172 -2.52 -24.93 -16.45
N GLN A 173 -1.71 -24.26 -17.26
CA GLN A 173 -2.15 -23.21 -18.17
C GLN A 173 -1.62 -23.43 -19.59
N ALA A 174 -2.28 -22.84 -20.58
CA ALA A 174 -1.73 -22.76 -21.92
C ALA A 174 -0.46 -21.87 -21.95
N VAL A 175 0.28 -21.94 -23.06
CA VAL A 175 1.37 -20.99 -23.33
C VAL A 175 0.83 -19.57 -23.28
N ARG A 176 1.50 -18.69 -22.54
CA ARG A 176 1.17 -17.26 -22.50
C ARG A 176 2.02 -16.51 -23.51
N GLU A 177 1.43 -15.64 -24.32
CA GLU A 177 2.22 -14.78 -25.20
C GLU A 177 3.11 -13.84 -24.37
N VAL A 178 4.39 -13.74 -24.73
CA VAL A 178 5.33 -12.74 -24.19
C VAL A 178 5.47 -11.65 -25.24
N LYS A 179 5.03 -10.44 -24.90
CA LYS A 179 5.06 -9.31 -25.82
C LYS A 179 6.41 -8.60 -25.71
N PRO A 180 7.03 -8.19 -26.83
CA PRO A 180 8.22 -7.34 -26.75
C PRO A 180 7.93 -6.04 -26.00
N MET A 181 8.86 -5.62 -25.14
CA MET A 181 8.79 -4.34 -24.45
C MET A 181 9.25 -3.24 -25.41
N PHE A 182 8.31 -2.42 -25.90
CA PHE A 182 8.62 -1.23 -26.69
C PHE A 182 8.68 0.04 -25.83
N ASP A 183 8.04 0.03 -24.67
CA ASP A 183 8.00 1.15 -23.73
C ASP A 183 9.02 0.97 -22.60
N ALA A 184 9.50 2.10 -22.05
CA ALA A 184 10.41 2.07 -20.93
C ALA A 184 9.70 1.47 -19.68
N PRO A 185 10.32 0.49 -18.99
CA PRO A 185 9.71 -0.12 -17.80
C PRO A 185 9.68 0.83 -16.60
N ALA A 186 10.59 1.82 -16.56
CA ALA A 186 10.63 2.82 -15.51
C ALA A 186 9.94 4.12 -15.96
N HIS A 187 9.11 4.70 -15.10
CA HIS A 187 8.43 5.96 -15.38
C HIS A 187 8.52 6.96 -14.22
N ARG A 188 8.69 8.23 -14.55
CA ARG A 188 8.53 9.38 -13.64
C ARG A 188 7.52 10.31 -14.24
N TYR A 189 6.65 10.88 -13.41
CA TYR A 189 5.63 11.77 -13.93
C TYR A 189 6.26 13.03 -14.55
N THR A 190 5.84 13.34 -15.76
CA THR A 190 6.07 14.64 -16.39
C THR A 190 5.19 15.71 -15.74
N ALA A 191 5.52 16.98 -15.94
CA ALA A 191 4.68 18.09 -15.49
C ALA A 191 3.28 18.03 -16.11
N THR A 192 3.18 17.61 -17.38
CA THR A 192 1.90 17.43 -18.09
C THR A 192 1.03 16.37 -17.41
N GLU A 193 1.58 15.19 -17.14
CA GLU A 193 0.83 14.12 -16.47
C GLU A 193 0.38 14.52 -15.05
N LEU A 194 1.22 15.25 -14.31
CA LEU A 194 0.82 15.77 -13.00
C LEU A 194 -0.33 16.78 -13.09
N ASN A 195 -0.31 17.65 -14.10
CA ASN A 195 -1.41 18.59 -14.35
C ASN A 195 -2.70 17.84 -14.73
N GLU A 196 -2.59 16.79 -15.54
CA GLU A 196 -3.73 15.92 -15.89
C GLU A 196 -4.28 15.19 -14.66
N LEU A 197 -3.40 14.66 -13.79
CA LEU A 197 -3.79 14.07 -12.51
C LEU A 197 -4.53 15.06 -11.60
N ALA A 198 -4.19 16.36 -11.65
CA ALA A 198 -4.84 17.39 -10.84
C ALA A 198 -6.28 17.67 -11.27
N VAL A 199 -6.64 17.39 -12.53
CA VAL A 199 -8.01 17.56 -13.05
C VAL A 199 -8.92 16.50 -12.46
N GLN A 200 -10.09 16.88 -11.96
CA GLN A 200 -11.12 15.93 -11.54
C GLN A 200 -11.72 15.21 -12.77
N GLU A 201 -11.69 13.87 -12.77
CA GLU A 201 -12.38 13.11 -13.81
C GLU A 201 -13.90 13.27 -13.67
N PRO A 202 -14.64 13.28 -14.80
CA PRO A 202 -16.10 13.25 -14.75
C PRO A 202 -16.57 12.02 -13.95
N PRO A 203 -17.69 12.12 -13.20
CA PRO A 203 -18.19 11.02 -12.39
C PRO A 203 -18.44 9.80 -13.29
N SER A 204 -17.60 8.78 -13.15
CA SER A 204 -17.79 7.49 -13.81
C SER A 204 -18.63 6.60 -12.88
N PRO A 205 -19.62 5.84 -13.39
CA PRO A 205 -20.28 4.81 -12.61
C PRO A 205 -19.21 3.92 -12.00
N GLY A 206 -19.12 3.91 -10.66
CA GLY A 206 -18.03 3.23 -9.96
C GLY A 206 -17.87 1.82 -10.50
N ARG A 207 -16.64 1.43 -10.86
CA ARG A 207 -16.34 0.03 -11.16
C ARG A 207 -16.69 -0.77 -9.90
N GLY A 208 -17.84 -1.44 -9.96
CA GLY A 208 -18.28 -2.36 -8.92
C GLY A 208 -17.17 -3.34 -8.61
N GLY A 209 -17.00 -3.62 -7.31
CA GLY A 209 -15.93 -4.47 -6.81
C GLY A 209 -15.85 -5.79 -7.57
N PHE A 210 -14.63 -6.28 -7.74
CA PHE A 210 -14.36 -7.63 -8.22
C PHE A 210 -15.14 -8.63 -7.33
N GLY A 211 -16.21 -9.20 -7.86
CA GLY A 211 -16.92 -10.30 -7.22
C GLY A 211 -16.22 -11.62 -7.55
N PRO A 212 -15.55 -12.31 -6.60
CA PRO A 212 -14.75 -13.49 -6.90
C PRO A 212 -15.53 -14.80 -6.70
N GLY A 213 -16.83 -14.82 -6.97
CA GLY A 213 -17.69 -15.96 -6.60
C GLY A 213 -17.49 -17.22 -7.44
N GLY A 214 -17.40 -17.10 -8.76
CA GLY A 214 -17.34 -18.27 -9.67
C GLY A 214 -15.96 -18.90 -9.79
N GLY A 215 -14.90 -18.08 -9.79
CA GLY A 215 -13.52 -18.56 -9.97
C GLY A 215 -12.95 -19.31 -8.76
N GLN A 216 -13.32 -18.90 -7.54
CA GLN A 216 -12.83 -19.51 -6.30
C GLN A 216 -13.37 -20.93 -6.11
N ALA A 217 -14.67 -21.14 -6.32
CA ALA A 217 -15.30 -22.45 -6.19
C ALA A 217 -14.67 -23.47 -7.16
N PHE A 218 -14.39 -23.05 -8.39
CA PHE A 218 -13.73 -23.92 -9.36
C PHE A 218 -12.25 -24.18 -9.01
N ALA A 219 -11.51 -23.18 -8.53
CA ALA A 219 -10.12 -23.36 -8.10
C ALA A 219 -10.00 -24.41 -6.99
N ALA A 220 -10.90 -24.37 -6.00
CA ALA A 220 -10.96 -25.38 -4.93
C ALA A 220 -11.25 -26.79 -5.50
N LYS A 221 -12.21 -26.90 -6.41
CA LYS A 221 -12.54 -28.16 -7.10
C LYS A 221 -11.35 -28.72 -7.89
N ARG A 222 -10.64 -27.87 -8.63
CA ARG A 222 -9.44 -28.20 -9.40
C ARG A 222 -8.31 -28.72 -8.50
N ASN A 223 -8.06 -28.05 -7.37
CA ASN A 223 -7.02 -28.47 -6.42
C ASN A 223 -7.36 -29.84 -5.79
N ALA A 224 -8.62 -30.05 -5.40
CA ALA A 224 -9.08 -31.35 -4.90
C ALA A 224 -8.91 -32.46 -5.95
N PHE A 225 -9.21 -32.18 -7.22
CA PHE A 225 -8.99 -33.11 -8.32
C PHE A 225 -7.50 -33.44 -8.51
N LEU A 226 -6.61 -32.44 -8.53
CA LEU A 226 -5.17 -32.64 -8.69
C LEU A 226 -4.56 -33.51 -7.57
N ILE A 227 -5.03 -33.32 -6.33
CA ILE A 227 -4.64 -34.17 -5.19
C ILE A 227 -5.15 -35.60 -5.38
N ALA A 228 -6.44 -35.77 -5.71
CA ALA A 228 -7.04 -37.09 -5.89
C ALA A 228 -6.37 -37.89 -7.01
N GLU A 229 -5.92 -37.21 -8.07
CA GLU A 229 -5.16 -37.83 -9.16
C GLU A 229 -3.71 -38.18 -8.78
N GLY A 230 -3.17 -37.61 -7.70
CA GLY A 230 -1.79 -37.83 -7.27
C GLY A 230 -0.76 -37.04 -8.07
N ALA A 231 -1.09 -35.81 -8.50
CA ALA A 231 -0.12 -34.88 -9.08
C ALA A 231 0.95 -34.51 -8.03
N VAL A 232 2.23 -34.51 -8.43
CA VAL A 232 3.34 -34.28 -7.47
C VAL A 232 3.66 -32.81 -7.26
N ALA A 233 3.40 -31.97 -8.27
CA ALA A 233 3.54 -30.52 -8.22
C ALA A 233 2.75 -29.88 -9.36
N VAL A 234 2.40 -28.61 -9.18
CA VAL A 234 1.71 -27.77 -10.15
C VAL A 234 2.58 -26.58 -10.49
N LEU A 235 2.80 -26.36 -11.78
CA LEU A 235 3.51 -25.21 -12.32
C LEU A 235 2.52 -24.33 -13.06
N GLU A 236 2.61 -23.03 -12.81
CA GLU A 236 1.91 -21.99 -13.54
C GLU A 236 2.91 -20.89 -13.93
N PRO A 237 2.71 -20.17 -15.05
CA PRO A 237 3.47 -18.95 -15.27
C PRO A 237 3.18 -17.96 -14.12
N GLY A 238 4.18 -17.15 -13.76
CA GLY A 238 4.01 -16.04 -12.83
C GLY A 238 2.81 -15.17 -13.25
N SER A 239 2.03 -14.72 -12.27
CA SER A 239 0.77 -14.04 -12.55
C SER A 239 0.96 -12.71 -13.30
N GLY A 240 -0.10 -12.26 -13.98
CA GLY A 240 -0.18 -10.93 -14.55
C GLY A 240 0.96 -10.61 -15.54
N ARG A 241 1.70 -9.54 -15.24
CA ARG A 241 2.66 -8.88 -16.13
C ARG A 241 4.08 -9.47 -16.16
N GLY A 242 4.39 -10.47 -15.34
CA GLY A 242 5.78 -10.90 -15.14
C GLY A 242 6.39 -11.61 -16.35
N ASP A 243 7.42 -11.01 -16.96
CA ASP A 243 8.22 -11.58 -18.05
C ASP A 243 9.69 -11.19 -17.93
N SER A 244 10.52 -11.63 -18.88
CA SER A 244 11.96 -11.32 -18.93
C SER A 244 12.65 -11.64 -17.61
N GLY A 245 12.34 -12.82 -17.05
CA GLY A 245 12.86 -13.31 -15.77
C GLY A 245 12.13 -12.80 -14.51
N SER A 246 11.18 -11.87 -14.62
CA SER A 246 10.31 -11.46 -13.50
C SER A 246 9.19 -12.48 -13.29
N VAL A 247 9.00 -12.90 -12.04
CA VAL A 247 7.98 -13.84 -11.61
C VAL A 247 7.19 -13.20 -10.49
N LEU A 248 5.90 -12.95 -10.74
CA LEU A 248 4.99 -12.52 -9.68
C LEU A 248 4.51 -13.74 -8.89
N VAL A 249 4.61 -13.64 -7.58
CA VAL A 249 4.32 -14.72 -6.63
C VAL A 249 3.38 -14.21 -5.56
N GLY A 250 2.38 -15.02 -5.24
CA GLY A 250 1.41 -14.72 -4.19
C GLY A 250 0.99 -16.00 -3.47
N SER A 251 -0.21 -16.00 -2.90
CA SER A 251 -0.80 -17.19 -2.28
C SER A 251 -0.90 -18.38 -3.27
N GLY A 252 -0.69 -19.58 -2.75
CA GLY A 252 -0.93 -20.85 -3.46
C GLY A 252 -1.64 -21.89 -2.60
N GLY A 253 -1.62 -21.76 -1.28
CA GLY A 253 -2.40 -22.56 -0.35
C GLY A 253 -3.00 -21.69 0.75
N SER A 254 -3.52 -22.31 1.80
CA SER A 254 -4.21 -21.59 2.89
C SER A 254 -3.37 -21.52 4.17
N ARG A 255 -3.46 -20.38 4.84
CA ARG A 255 -2.98 -20.16 6.22
C ARG A 255 -3.87 -20.79 7.30
N ASN A 256 -5.05 -21.30 6.96
CA ASN A 256 -5.95 -21.96 7.88
C ASN A 256 -5.87 -23.50 7.68
N PRO A 257 -5.46 -24.28 8.69
CA PRO A 257 -5.30 -25.73 8.54
C PRO A 257 -6.62 -26.48 8.32
N LYS A 258 -7.77 -25.82 8.53
CA LYS A 258 -9.10 -26.39 8.27
C LYS A 258 -9.52 -26.26 6.82
N ASP A 259 -8.83 -25.45 6.03
CA ASP A 259 -9.15 -25.27 4.63
C ASP A 259 -8.64 -26.48 3.82
N PRO A 260 -9.27 -26.81 2.67
CA PRO A 260 -8.85 -27.92 1.84
C PRO A 260 -7.38 -27.81 1.43
N PRO A 261 -6.62 -28.92 1.44
CA PRO A 261 -5.23 -28.90 1.01
C PRO A 261 -5.13 -28.57 -0.48
N VAL A 262 -3.95 -28.13 -0.88
CA VAL A 262 -3.55 -27.90 -2.28
C VAL A 262 -2.34 -28.80 -2.60
N PRO A 263 -2.13 -29.21 -3.86
CA PRO A 263 -0.83 -29.80 -4.23
C PRO A 263 0.27 -28.73 -4.14
N PRO A 264 1.56 -29.10 -4.12
CA PRO A 264 2.64 -28.11 -4.22
C PRO A 264 2.46 -27.20 -5.43
N GLN A 265 2.43 -25.89 -5.22
CA GLN A 265 2.13 -24.85 -6.20
C GLN A 265 3.37 -23.99 -6.42
N LEU A 266 3.78 -23.84 -7.68
CA LEU A 266 4.94 -23.04 -8.06
C LEU A 266 4.58 -22.05 -9.17
N ALA A 267 5.05 -20.82 -9.00
CA ALA A 267 5.07 -19.82 -10.05
C ALA A 267 6.40 -19.89 -10.81
N VAL A 268 6.34 -19.89 -12.13
CA VAL A 268 7.49 -20.09 -13.03
C VAL A 268 7.67 -18.87 -13.93
N ALA A 269 8.91 -18.50 -14.25
CA ALA A 269 9.18 -17.50 -15.28
C ALA A 269 8.45 -17.89 -16.58
N THR A 270 7.74 -16.92 -17.16
CA THR A 270 6.82 -17.18 -18.28
C THR A 270 7.51 -17.83 -19.47
N GLU A 271 8.73 -17.41 -19.79
CA GLU A 271 9.53 -17.96 -20.88
C GLU A 271 9.87 -19.44 -20.65
N HIS A 272 10.20 -19.78 -19.41
CA HIS A 272 10.54 -21.14 -19.00
C HIS A 272 9.29 -22.03 -18.98
N TYR A 273 8.18 -21.55 -18.42
CA TYR A 273 6.89 -22.22 -18.46
C TYR A 273 6.47 -22.51 -19.92
N ASN A 274 6.57 -21.50 -20.77
CA ASN A 274 6.23 -21.62 -22.18
C ASN A 274 7.12 -22.63 -22.92
N ARG A 275 8.41 -22.70 -22.59
CA ARG A 275 9.31 -23.71 -23.14
C ARG A 275 8.84 -25.11 -22.75
N LEU A 276 8.52 -25.34 -21.47
CA LEU A 276 7.97 -26.62 -20.98
C LEU A 276 6.68 -26.98 -21.72
N ALA A 277 5.72 -26.06 -21.75
CA ALA A 277 4.42 -26.26 -22.38
C ALA A 277 4.54 -26.53 -23.89
N ARG A 278 5.43 -25.85 -24.62
CA ARG A 278 5.68 -26.13 -26.05
C ARG A 278 6.30 -27.51 -26.29
N MET A 279 7.24 -27.95 -25.45
CA MET A 279 7.86 -29.28 -25.58
C MET A 279 6.81 -30.37 -25.36
N VAL A 280 6.08 -30.30 -24.24
CA VAL A 280 5.03 -31.28 -23.91
C VAL A 280 3.90 -31.24 -24.94
N GLY A 281 3.49 -30.05 -25.38
CA GLY A 281 2.45 -29.89 -26.40
C GLY A 281 2.80 -30.46 -27.78
N LYS A 282 4.09 -30.59 -28.11
CA LYS A 282 4.58 -31.29 -29.32
C LYS A 282 4.81 -32.79 -29.10
N GLY A 283 4.45 -33.33 -27.94
CA GLY A 283 4.65 -34.75 -27.61
C GLY A 283 6.09 -35.11 -27.26
N THR A 284 6.96 -34.13 -26.98
CA THR A 284 8.31 -34.40 -26.46
C THR A 284 8.21 -34.68 -24.96
N PRO A 285 8.61 -35.87 -24.46
CA PRO A 285 8.64 -36.14 -23.03
C PRO A 285 9.60 -35.20 -22.31
N VAL A 286 9.14 -34.60 -21.22
CA VAL A 286 9.94 -33.72 -20.36
C VAL A 286 9.95 -34.30 -18.97
N THR A 287 11.14 -34.51 -18.40
CA THR A 287 11.31 -34.98 -17.02
C THR A 287 11.86 -33.83 -16.19
N ILE A 288 11.23 -33.54 -15.05
CA ILE A 288 11.54 -32.43 -14.16
C ILE A 288 11.88 -32.99 -12.77
N GLU A 289 12.96 -32.50 -12.19
CA GLU A 289 13.23 -32.59 -10.75
C GLU A 289 12.60 -31.39 -10.04
N VAL A 290 11.81 -31.64 -8.99
CA VAL A 290 11.20 -30.63 -8.13
C VAL A 290 11.52 -30.94 -6.66
N ASP A 291 12.09 -29.98 -5.92
CA ASP A 291 12.33 -30.05 -4.47
C ASP A 291 11.81 -28.76 -3.83
N VAL A 292 10.64 -28.83 -3.19
CA VAL A 292 10.06 -27.73 -2.41
C VAL A 292 10.09 -28.12 -0.94
N ARG A 293 10.74 -27.28 -0.13
CA ARG A 293 10.77 -27.40 1.34
C ARG A 293 10.12 -26.16 1.92
N SER A 294 8.94 -26.38 2.48
CA SER A 294 8.12 -25.35 3.09
C SER A 294 7.74 -25.80 4.49
N SER A 295 7.80 -24.88 5.44
CA SER A 295 7.41 -25.10 6.83
C SER A 295 6.21 -24.25 7.18
N PHE A 296 5.26 -24.84 7.91
CA PHE A 296 4.16 -24.12 8.53
C PHE A 296 4.47 -23.88 10.01
N HIS A 297 4.12 -22.70 10.51
CA HIS A 297 4.41 -22.27 11.87
C HIS A 297 3.10 -22.05 12.64
N ASP A 298 2.82 -22.95 13.59
CA ASP A 298 1.58 -22.96 14.38
C ASP A 298 1.74 -22.43 15.81
N ALA A 299 2.99 -22.21 16.24
CA ALA A 299 3.29 -21.90 17.63
C ALA A 299 2.63 -20.61 18.13
N ASP A 300 2.52 -19.60 17.25
CA ASP A 300 1.77 -18.38 17.51
C ASP A 300 0.99 -17.96 16.25
N GLN A 301 -0.34 -18.01 16.36
CA GLN A 301 -1.27 -17.61 15.31
C GLN A 301 -1.80 -16.19 15.50
N ASN A 302 -1.46 -15.53 16.61
CA ASN A 302 -1.79 -14.13 16.84
C ASN A 302 -0.85 -13.24 16.01
N MET A 303 -1.34 -12.06 15.70
CA MET A 303 -0.60 -11.10 14.91
C MET A 303 -0.67 -9.70 15.55
N PHE A 304 0.24 -8.83 15.14
CA PHE A 304 0.47 -7.53 15.75
C PHE A 304 0.85 -6.48 14.71
N ASN A 305 0.68 -5.21 15.05
CA ASN A 305 1.29 -4.08 14.36
C ASN A 305 2.48 -3.56 15.18
N ILE A 306 3.33 -2.71 14.60
CA ILE A 306 4.39 -2.04 15.36
C ILE A 306 3.99 -0.59 15.54
N VAL A 307 4.03 -0.10 16.78
CA VAL A 307 3.71 1.29 17.12
C VAL A 307 4.82 1.92 17.94
N ALA A 308 5.04 3.22 17.76
CA ALA A 308 5.98 4.02 18.55
C ALA A 308 5.58 5.50 18.51
N GLU A 309 5.99 6.29 19.49
CA GLU A 309 5.51 7.66 19.66
C GLU A 309 6.62 8.68 19.95
N ILE A 310 6.39 9.91 19.50
CA ILE A 310 7.03 11.11 20.05
C ILE A 310 5.93 11.85 20.83
N PRO A 311 6.00 11.90 22.18
CA PRO A 311 4.98 12.56 22.98
C PRO A 311 4.83 14.05 22.62
N GLY A 312 3.58 14.50 22.56
CA GLY A 312 3.26 15.90 22.39
C GLY A 312 3.51 16.73 23.65
N THR A 313 3.17 18.01 23.57
CA THR A 313 3.29 18.96 24.69
C THR A 313 1.91 19.45 25.13
N ASP A 314 1.45 20.60 24.65
CA ASP A 314 0.20 21.23 25.09
C ASP A 314 -1.07 20.66 24.42
N LYS A 315 -0.92 19.78 23.41
CA LYS A 315 -2.03 19.05 22.76
C LYS A 315 -1.74 17.55 22.72
N ALA A 316 -1.11 17.01 23.76
CA ALA A 316 -0.60 15.64 23.78
C ALA A 316 -1.68 14.55 23.61
N ASP A 317 -2.95 14.84 23.93
CA ASP A 317 -4.08 13.93 23.73
C ASP A 317 -4.52 13.82 22.26
N GLU A 318 -4.11 14.76 21.40
CA GLU A 318 -4.35 14.70 19.97
C GLU A 318 -3.18 13.97 19.28
N VAL A 319 -3.49 13.17 18.25
CA VAL A 319 -2.51 12.29 17.59
C VAL A 319 -2.37 12.63 16.11
N VAL A 320 -1.15 12.77 15.63
CA VAL A 320 -0.81 12.73 14.20
C VAL A 320 -0.19 11.37 13.90
N MET A 321 -0.66 10.69 12.87
CA MET A 321 -0.12 9.39 12.50
C MET A 321 0.58 9.40 11.14
N LEU A 322 1.58 8.54 11.03
CA LEU A 322 2.28 8.20 9.81
C LEU A 322 2.51 6.70 9.78
N GLY A 323 2.50 6.09 8.60
CA GLY A 323 2.61 4.65 8.49
C GLY A 323 2.84 4.10 7.10
N ALA A 324 3.14 2.82 7.08
CA ALA A 324 3.38 1.96 5.92
C ALA A 324 3.14 0.53 6.38
N HIS A 325 2.89 -0.41 5.48
CA HIS A 325 2.90 -1.81 5.88
C HIS A 325 4.34 -2.33 5.98
N PHE A 326 4.46 -3.40 6.76
CA PHE A 326 5.70 -3.98 7.23
C PHE A 326 5.95 -5.37 6.65
N ASP A 327 4.86 -6.12 6.40
CA ASP A 327 4.92 -7.41 5.72
C ASP A 327 5.28 -7.25 4.23
N SER A 328 5.66 -8.35 3.60
CA SER A 328 5.93 -8.43 2.17
C SER A 328 5.64 -9.82 1.62
N TRP A 329 5.54 -9.97 0.30
CA TRP A 329 5.69 -11.29 -0.31
C TRP A 329 7.11 -11.84 -0.20
N HIS A 330 7.24 -13.17 -0.37
CA HIS A 330 8.45 -13.93 -0.05
C HIS A 330 9.38 -14.26 -1.22
N ALA A 331 8.99 -13.93 -2.45
CA ALA A 331 9.80 -14.24 -3.63
C ALA A 331 10.97 -13.26 -3.85
N GLY A 332 10.83 -12.03 -3.35
CA GLY A 332 11.90 -11.05 -3.21
C GLY A 332 12.23 -10.84 -1.73
N VAL A 333 12.60 -9.61 -1.36
CA VAL A 333 12.83 -9.18 0.04
C VAL A 333 11.91 -8.03 0.44
N GLY A 334 10.92 -7.70 -0.40
CA GLY A 334 9.94 -6.66 -0.13
C GLY A 334 10.59 -5.28 -0.01
N ALA A 335 11.52 -4.95 -0.91
CA ALA A 335 12.32 -3.74 -0.82
C ALA A 335 11.47 -2.52 -1.17
N VAL A 336 10.86 -2.50 -2.34
CA VAL A 336 9.92 -1.47 -2.74
C VAL A 336 8.52 -1.71 -2.15
N ASP A 337 8.25 -2.93 -1.67
CA ASP A 337 6.93 -3.38 -1.20
C ASP A 337 7.05 -4.26 0.08
N ASN A 338 7.21 -3.67 1.27
CA ASN A 338 7.25 -2.22 1.53
C ASN A 338 8.30 -1.81 2.58
N ALA A 339 9.52 -2.35 2.45
CA ALA A 339 10.66 -1.86 3.24
C ALA A 339 10.95 -0.37 2.97
N ALA A 340 10.75 0.11 1.74
CA ALA A 340 10.90 1.50 1.35
C ALA A 340 9.99 2.43 2.17
N GLY A 341 8.68 2.15 2.23
CA GLY A 341 7.73 2.93 3.02
C GLY A 341 7.98 2.79 4.52
N SER A 342 8.19 1.57 5.01
CA SER A 342 8.55 1.33 6.42
C SER A 342 9.79 2.13 6.84
N ALA A 343 10.87 2.08 6.05
CA ALA A 343 12.09 2.83 6.31
C ALA A 343 11.89 4.35 6.24
N VAL A 344 11.11 4.85 5.28
CA VAL A 344 10.78 6.28 5.18
C VAL A 344 10.00 6.78 6.40
N MET A 345 9.03 5.99 6.88
CA MET A 345 8.21 6.36 8.05
C MET A 345 9.03 6.30 9.35
N MET A 346 9.88 5.29 9.49
CA MET A 346 10.86 5.18 10.57
C MET A 346 11.84 6.36 10.57
N GLU A 347 12.36 6.71 9.39
CA GLU A 347 13.28 7.82 9.22
C GLU A 347 12.60 9.16 9.52
N ALA A 348 11.36 9.37 9.11
CA ALA A 348 10.62 10.58 9.43
C ALA A 348 10.45 10.75 10.96
N MET A 349 10.17 9.67 11.69
CA MET A 349 10.18 9.69 13.16
C MET A 349 11.55 10.06 13.73
N ARG A 350 12.62 9.46 13.20
CA ARG A 350 13.99 9.76 13.64
C ARG A 350 14.35 11.22 13.37
N ILE A 351 14.05 11.75 12.19
CA ILE A 351 14.28 13.15 11.82
C ILE A 351 13.57 14.08 12.80
N LEU A 352 12.28 13.87 13.05
CA LEU A 352 11.50 14.68 13.98
C LEU A 352 12.10 14.64 15.38
N LYS A 353 12.48 13.44 15.86
CA LYS A 353 13.08 13.25 17.18
C LYS A 353 14.44 13.95 17.31
N GLN A 354 15.32 13.82 16.32
CA GLN A 354 16.70 14.32 16.37
C GLN A 354 16.82 15.81 16.03
N SER A 355 15.86 16.36 15.27
CA SER A 355 15.80 17.81 15.00
C SER A 355 15.58 18.67 16.25
N GLY A 356 15.16 18.07 17.37
CA GLY A 356 14.85 18.77 18.62
C GLY A 356 13.63 19.70 18.52
N LEU A 357 12.84 19.57 17.45
CA LEU A 357 11.65 20.38 17.24
C LEU A 357 10.56 20.02 18.25
N ARG A 358 9.89 21.05 18.77
CA ARG A 358 8.73 20.86 19.65
C ARG A 358 7.54 20.39 18.81
N LEU A 359 6.85 19.36 19.28
CA LEU A 359 5.59 18.87 18.73
C LEU A 359 4.48 19.13 19.76
N ARG A 360 3.42 19.84 19.36
CA ARG A 360 2.28 20.10 20.27
C ARG A 360 1.42 18.85 20.46
N ARG A 361 1.14 18.15 19.37
CA ARG A 361 0.45 16.85 19.35
C ARG A 361 1.41 15.68 19.49
N THR A 362 0.91 14.55 19.96
CA THR A 362 1.65 13.29 19.92
C THR A 362 1.75 12.81 18.49
N VAL A 363 2.95 12.42 18.06
CA VAL A 363 3.17 11.79 16.75
C VAL A 363 3.31 10.29 16.97
N ARG A 364 2.52 9.48 16.26
CA ARG A 364 2.51 8.02 16.38
C ARG A 364 2.82 7.36 15.04
N LEU A 365 3.86 6.55 15.04
CA LEU A 365 4.18 5.62 13.96
C LEU A 365 3.25 4.41 14.04
N GLY A 366 2.74 3.96 12.89
CA GLY A 366 2.13 2.65 12.73
C GLY A 366 2.75 1.90 11.55
N LEU A 367 3.41 0.78 11.82
CA LEU A 367 3.82 -0.17 10.79
C LEU A 367 2.88 -1.37 10.81
N TRP A 368 2.12 -1.53 9.72
CA TRP A 368 1.00 -2.48 9.66
C TRP A 368 1.44 -3.83 9.15
N THR A 369 0.94 -4.91 9.73
CA THR A 369 1.17 -6.25 9.16
C THR A 369 -0.09 -6.76 8.47
N GLY A 370 0.03 -7.75 7.61
CA GLY A 370 -1.09 -8.34 6.89
C GLY A 370 -1.76 -7.40 5.89
N GLU A 371 -1.06 -6.38 5.39
CA GLU A 371 -1.53 -5.53 4.30
C GLU A 371 -1.75 -6.38 3.05
N GLU A 372 -0.77 -7.23 2.75
CA GLU A 372 -0.68 -8.07 1.54
C GLU A 372 -1.83 -9.10 1.45
N GLN A 373 -2.51 -9.32 2.58
CA GLN A 373 -3.69 -10.19 2.72
C GLN A 373 -4.99 -9.39 2.87
N GLY A 374 -4.98 -8.10 2.57
CA GLY A 374 -6.15 -7.23 2.50
C GLY A 374 -6.28 -6.24 3.65
N LEU A 375 -5.22 -5.48 3.94
CA LEU A 375 -5.19 -4.38 4.92
C LEU A 375 -5.53 -4.82 6.35
N ILE A 376 -5.19 -6.05 6.73
CA ILE A 376 -5.73 -6.65 7.96
C ILE A 376 -5.27 -5.86 9.19
N GLY A 377 -3.97 -5.56 9.30
CA GLY A 377 -3.42 -4.89 10.47
C GLY A 377 -3.95 -3.48 10.70
N SER A 378 -3.99 -2.64 9.66
CA SER A 378 -4.55 -1.29 9.77
C SER A 378 -6.05 -1.29 10.03
N ARG A 379 -6.81 -2.21 9.43
CA ARG A 379 -8.25 -2.38 9.71
C ARG A 379 -8.50 -2.78 11.15
N MET A 380 -7.71 -3.71 11.70
CA MET A 380 -7.82 -4.10 13.11
C MET A 380 -7.46 -2.94 14.02
N TYR A 381 -6.39 -2.20 13.73
CA TYR A 381 -6.03 -1.01 14.50
C TYR A 381 -7.16 0.03 14.49
N VAL A 382 -7.71 0.35 13.32
CA VAL A 382 -8.82 1.31 13.19
C VAL A 382 -10.07 0.83 13.93
N LYS A 383 -10.42 -0.45 13.81
CA LYS A 383 -11.53 -1.07 14.54
C LYS A 383 -11.34 -0.98 16.06
N ASN A 384 -10.10 -1.21 16.52
CA ASN A 384 -9.76 -1.24 17.94
C ASN A 384 -9.69 0.15 18.57
N HIS A 385 -9.23 1.16 17.83
CA HIS A 385 -9.02 2.51 18.37
C HIS A 385 -10.12 3.50 18.00
N PHE A 386 -10.63 3.46 16.77
CA PHE A 386 -11.42 4.57 16.24
C PHE A 386 -12.88 4.23 15.99
N ALA A 387 -13.17 3.23 15.15
CA ALA A 387 -14.53 2.79 14.87
C ALA A 387 -14.51 1.49 14.07
N ASP A 388 -15.59 0.72 14.18
CA ASP A 388 -15.84 -0.39 13.26
C ASP A 388 -16.58 0.13 12.02
N PRO A 389 -16.03 0.04 10.80
CA PRO A 389 -16.72 0.50 9.58
C PRO A 389 -18.05 -0.22 9.34
N ALA A 390 -18.24 -1.43 9.87
CA ALA A 390 -19.48 -2.20 9.75
C ALA A 390 -20.64 -1.62 10.54
N THR A 391 -20.36 -1.01 11.70
CA THR A 391 -21.38 -0.45 12.60
C THR A 391 -21.35 1.07 12.66
N MET A 392 -20.24 1.68 12.24
CA MET A 392 -19.91 3.09 12.42
C MET A 392 -20.04 3.58 13.88
N GLN A 393 -19.83 2.69 14.85
CA GLN A 393 -19.77 3.06 16.27
C GLN A 393 -18.42 3.71 16.56
N VAL A 394 -18.43 5.04 16.69
CA VAL A 394 -17.24 5.86 16.90
C VAL A 394 -16.79 5.81 18.36
N LYS A 395 -15.49 5.59 18.57
CA LYS A 395 -14.81 5.59 19.88
C LYS A 395 -14.24 6.99 20.18
N PRO A 396 -13.96 7.33 21.46
CA PRO A 396 -13.43 8.64 21.83
C PRO A 396 -12.15 9.05 21.09
N GLU A 397 -11.23 8.10 20.87
CA GLU A 397 -9.95 8.37 20.17
C GLU A 397 -10.15 8.81 18.72
N HIS A 398 -11.30 8.51 18.10
CA HIS A 398 -11.61 9.01 16.76
C HIS A 398 -11.57 10.53 16.70
N ALA A 399 -12.06 11.22 17.74
CA ALA A 399 -12.03 12.68 17.82
C ALA A 399 -10.60 13.23 17.97
N GLN A 400 -9.63 12.41 18.36
CA GLN A 400 -8.25 12.83 18.67
C GLN A 400 -7.30 12.79 17.46
N LEU A 401 -7.63 12.04 16.40
CA LEU A 401 -6.73 11.91 15.24
C LEU A 401 -6.73 13.16 14.35
N ALA A 402 -5.61 13.88 14.32
CA ALA A 402 -5.44 15.07 13.50
C ALA A 402 -5.18 14.77 12.01
N GLY A 403 -4.65 13.59 11.67
CA GLY A 403 -4.42 13.12 10.30
C GLY A 403 -3.56 11.86 10.25
N TYR A 404 -3.64 11.12 9.14
CA TYR A 404 -2.80 9.94 8.85
C TYR A 404 -2.13 10.07 7.47
N PHE A 405 -0.83 9.81 7.39
CA PHE A 405 -0.05 9.84 6.15
C PHE A 405 0.58 8.48 5.84
N ASN A 406 0.34 7.94 4.65
CA ASN A 406 0.75 6.59 4.23
C ASN A 406 1.78 6.62 3.09
N MET A 407 2.67 5.61 3.05
CA MET A 407 3.54 5.33 1.91
C MET A 407 3.56 3.85 1.57
N ASP A 408 3.17 3.54 0.33
CA ASP A 408 3.08 2.16 -0.13
C ASP A 408 3.08 2.00 -1.66
N ASN A 409 3.88 2.81 -2.36
CA ASN A 409 3.91 2.79 -3.82
C ASN A 409 5.33 2.77 -4.38
N GLY A 410 6.22 2.08 -3.67
CA GLY A 410 7.58 1.82 -4.11
C GLY A 410 8.61 2.81 -3.60
N THR A 411 9.67 3.00 -4.39
CA THR A 411 10.82 3.84 -3.99
C THR A 411 10.80 5.27 -4.52
N GLY A 412 9.97 5.55 -5.52
CA GLY A 412 10.08 6.80 -6.27
C GLY A 412 9.76 8.04 -5.44
N GLN A 413 10.11 9.18 -6.00
CA GLN A 413 9.96 10.46 -5.33
C GLN A 413 8.49 10.86 -5.16
N TYR A 414 8.15 11.47 -4.02
CA TYR A 414 6.91 12.21 -3.88
C TYR A 414 6.86 13.42 -4.82
N ARG A 415 5.71 13.55 -5.46
CA ARG A 415 5.36 14.65 -6.37
C ARG A 415 4.24 15.51 -5.81
N GLY A 416 3.55 15.03 -4.78
CA GLY A 416 2.33 15.67 -4.31
C GLY A 416 1.50 14.81 -3.36
N VAL A 417 0.22 15.13 -3.23
CA VAL A 417 -0.71 14.42 -2.33
C VAL A 417 -2.06 14.14 -3.02
N TYR A 418 -2.57 12.92 -2.86
CA TYR A 418 -3.97 12.59 -3.11
C TYR A 418 -4.82 13.09 -1.95
N LEU A 419 -5.71 14.05 -2.18
CA LEU A 419 -6.55 14.65 -1.13
C LEU A 419 -7.71 13.74 -0.70
N GLN A 420 -7.90 12.60 -1.38
CA GLN A 420 -8.91 11.60 -1.04
C GLN A 420 -10.33 12.19 -0.97
N GLY A 421 -10.68 13.07 -1.91
CA GLY A 421 -11.97 13.75 -1.96
C GLY A 421 -12.18 14.79 -0.84
N ASN A 422 -11.16 15.14 -0.08
CA ASN A 422 -11.21 16.16 0.97
C ASN A 422 -10.68 17.50 0.42
N GLU A 423 -11.52 18.28 -0.24
CA GLU A 423 -11.10 19.54 -0.85
C GLU A 423 -10.67 20.60 0.18
N ALA A 424 -11.19 20.52 1.41
CA ALA A 424 -10.91 21.47 2.48
C ALA A 424 -9.45 21.47 2.93
N VAL A 425 -8.67 20.40 2.68
CA VAL A 425 -7.23 20.37 2.98
C VAL A 425 -6.36 20.96 1.85
N ALA A 426 -6.92 21.22 0.67
CA ALA A 426 -6.15 21.72 -0.48
C ALA A 426 -5.34 23.00 -0.20
N PRO A 427 -5.91 24.08 0.38
CA PRO A 427 -5.12 25.28 0.69
C PRO A 427 -4.03 25.02 1.72
N ILE A 428 -4.25 24.06 2.64
CA ILE A 428 -3.30 23.70 3.69
C ILE A 428 -2.08 23.00 3.07
N PHE A 429 -2.32 21.92 2.34
CA PHE A 429 -1.23 21.13 1.74
C PHE A 429 -0.50 21.91 0.64
N ARG A 430 -1.18 22.84 -0.05
CA ARG A 430 -0.52 23.72 -1.02
C ARG A 430 0.53 24.58 -0.33
N ALA A 431 0.20 25.20 0.80
CA ALA A 431 1.16 25.99 1.57
C ALA A 431 2.34 25.14 2.07
N TRP A 432 2.07 23.93 2.57
CA TRP A 432 3.10 23.03 3.09
C TRP A 432 4.04 22.46 2.02
N LEU A 433 3.62 22.44 0.75
CA LEU A 433 4.45 21.98 -0.37
C LEU A 433 5.38 23.05 -0.93
N VAL A 434 5.13 24.34 -0.70
CA VAL A 434 5.96 25.45 -1.22
C VAL A 434 7.46 25.23 -0.97
N PRO A 435 7.93 24.82 0.24
CA PRO A 435 9.36 24.60 0.48
C PRO A 435 9.97 23.40 -0.26
N PHE A 436 9.17 22.59 -0.96
CA PHE A 436 9.57 21.36 -1.63
C PHE A 436 9.33 21.40 -3.15
N GLU A 437 8.88 22.53 -3.70
CA GLU A 437 8.70 22.70 -5.15
C GLU A 437 10.02 22.49 -5.91
N ASN A 438 11.13 22.97 -5.35
CA ASN A 438 12.47 22.76 -5.91
C ASN A 438 12.95 21.30 -5.81
N LEU A 439 12.31 20.48 -4.99
CA LEU A 439 12.50 19.04 -4.97
C LEU A 439 11.55 18.33 -5.93
N GLY A 440 10.63 19.02 -6.61
CA GLY A 440 9.67 18.44 -7.53
C GLY A 440 8.37 17.95 -6.88
N ALA A 441 8.10 18.35 -5.63
CA ALA A 441 6.88 18.05 -4.90
C ALA A 441 5.99 19.30 -4.78
N GLY A 442 4.88 19.33 -5.50
CA GLY A 442 3.97 20.49 -5.54
C GLY A 442 2.56 20.18 -6.05
N SER A 443 2.31 18.95 -6.51
CA SER A 443 1.04 18.57 -7.11
C SER A 443 0.00 18.22 -6.05
N LEU A 444 -1.24 18.59 -6.27
CA LEU A 444 -2.38 18.14 -5.48
C LEU A 444 -3.44 17.59 -6.44
N THR A 445 -4.08 16.51 -6.05
CA THR A 445 -5.24 15.99 -6.77
C THR A 445 -6.37 15.69 -5.81
N ILE A 446 -7.58 16.11 -6.16
CA ILE A 446 -8.79 15.76 -5.40
C ILE A 446 -9.13 14.27 -5.50
N ARG A 447 -8.55 13.57 -6.49
CA ARG A 447 -8.80 12.16 -6.77
C ARG A 447 -8.46 11.27 -5.57
N ASN A 448 -9.15 10.14 -5.51
CA ASN A 448 -8.81 9.07 -4.59
C ASN A 448 -7.71 8.19 -5.22
N THR A 449 -6.83 7.68 -4.37
CA THR A 449 -6.02 6.49 -4.64
C THR A 449 -6.32 5.43 -3.58
N GLY A 450 -6.03 4.17 -3.86
CA GLY A 450 -6.38 3.07 -2.97
C GLY A 450 -5.38 1.92 -3.02
N GLY A 451 -5.80 0.79 -2.47
CA GLY A 451 -5.01 -0.43 -2.40
C GLY A 451 -4.03 -0.50 -1.24
N THR A 452 -4.22 0.28 -0.16
CA THR A 452 -3.32 0.31 1.00
C THR A 452 -3.96 0.97 2.24
N ASP A 453 -3.22 1.07 3.35
CA ASP A 453 -3.71 1.23 4.72
C ASP A 453 -4.43 2.55 5.04
N HIS A 454 -4.20 3.64 4.30
CA HIS A 454 -4.97 4.89 4.49
C HIS A 454 -6.47 4.68 4.25
N LEU A 455 -6.84 3.64 3.50
CA LEU A 455 -8.24 3.27 3.29
C LEU A 455 -8.93 2.82 4.57
N ALA A 456 -8.23 2.20 5.52
CA ALA A 456 -8.83 1.79 6.79
C ALA A 456 -9.32 3.03 7.58
N TYR A 457 -8.52 4.09 7.60
CA TYR A 457 -8.86 5.37 8.24
C TYR A 457 -10.01 6.08 7.51
N ASN A 458 -9.92 6.16 6.18
CA ASN A 458 -10.96 6.79 5.37
C ASN A 458 -12.32 6.07 5.48
N ALA A 459 -12.33 4.75 5.70
CA ALA A 459 -13.54 3.96 5.86
C ALA A 459 -14.39 4.37 7.08
N VAL A 460 -13.78 5.03 8.06
CA VAL A 460 -14.46 5.53 9.28
C VAL A 460 -14.50 7.06 9.35
N GLY A 461 -14.27 7.74 8.21
CA GLY A 461 -14.35 9.20 8.12
C GLY A 461 -13.16 9.96 8.70
N LEU A 462 -12.05 9.27 9.02
CA LEU A 462 -10.80 9.91 9.38
C LEU A 462 -10.02 10.32 8.14
N SER A 463 -9.23 11.39 8.24
CA SER A 463 -8.43 11.92 7.14
C SER A 463 -7.13 11.13 6.98
N GLY A 464 -7.16 10.08 6.15
CA GLY A 464 -5.98 9.31 5.74
C GLY A 464 -5.56 9.64 4.31
N PHE A 465 -4.28 9.93 4.11
CA PHE A 465 -3.71 10.40 2.84
C PHE A 465 -2.59 9.50 2.33
N GLN A 466 -2.38 9.56 1.02
CA GLN A 466 -1.25 8.96 0.34
C GLN A 466 -0.59 10.01 -0.55
N PHE A 467 0.74 9.95 -0.65
CA PHE A 467 1.49 10.83 -1.54
C PHE A 467 1.34 10.37 -3.00
N ILE A 468 1.34 11.33 -3.92
CA ILE A 468 1.56 11.06 -5.34
C ILE A 468 3.04 10.72 -5.48
N GLN A 469 3.35 9.54 -6.00
CA GLN A 469 4.71 9.03 -6.04
C GLN A 469 5.09 8.61 -7.46
N ASP A 470 6.30 8.96 -7.92
CA ASP A 470 6.83 8.43 -9.17
C ASP A 470 6.82 6.89 -9.13
N PRO A 471 6.21 6.21 -10.10
CA PRO A 471 6.06 4.76 -10.04
C PRO A 471 7.38 4.01 -10.21
N ILE A 472 8.37 4.61 -10.88
CA ILE A 472 9.62 3.95 -11.30
C ILE A 472 9.23 2.63 -11.97
N GLN A 473 9.55 1.49 -11.36
CA GLN A 473 9.26 0.16 -11.89
C GLN A 473 8.23 -0.63 -11.07
N TYR A 474 7.53 0.02 -10.13
CA TYR A 474 6.62 -0.61 -9.17
C TYR A 474 5.61 -1.53 -9.89
N SER A 475 4.74 -0.92 -10.69
CA SER A 475 3.66 -1.62 -11.40
C SER A 475 4.08 -2.27 -12.70
N SER A 476 5.36 -2.20 -13.11
CA SER A 476 5.84 -2.78 -14.36
C SER A 476 6.71 -4.02 -14.12
N ARG A 477 7.53 -4.04 -13.07
CA ARG A 477 8.53 -5.10 -12.84
C ARG A 477 8.65 -5.59 -11.40
N THR A 478 8.55 -4.72 -10.40
CA THR A 478 9.03 -5.05 -9.04
C THR A 478 7.94 -5.53 -8.09
N HIS A 479 6.81 -4.84 -7.96
CA HIS A 479 5.74 -5.19 -7.00
C HIS A 479 5.28 -6.66 -7.10
N HIS A 480 5.30 -7.35 -5.97
CA HIS A 480 5.01 -8.79 -5.79
C HIS A 480 5.88 -9.74 -6.61
N SER A 481 7.06 -9.31 -7.06
CA SER A 481 7.93 -10.13 -7.90
C SER A 481 9.24 -10.51 -7.21
N ASN A 482 9.91 -11.51 -7.76
CA ASN A 482 11.26 -11.88 -7.35
C ASN A 482 12.33 -10.80 -7.62
N LEU A 483 11.98 -9.73 -8.34
CA LEU A 483 12.86 -8.59 -8.57
C LEU A 483 12.67 -7.50 -7.52
N ASP A 484 11.77 -7.69 -6.55
CA ASP A 484 11.63 -6.77 -5.43
C ASP A 484 12.77 -6.93 -4.42
N VAL A 485 13.90 -6.32 -4.73
CA VAL A 485 15.17 -6.43 -4.00
C VAL A 485 15.78 -5.06 -3.72
N TYR A 486 16.73 -5.01 -2.78
CA TYR A 486 17.34 -3.75 -2.32
C TYR A 486 17.91 -2.89 -3.46
N ASP A 487 18.43 -3.50 -4.53
CA ASP A 487 18.92 -2.78 -5.71
C ASP A 487 17.86 -1.92 -6.43
N GLN A 488 16.57 -2.18 -6.16
CA GLN A 488 15.48 -1.39 -6.72
C GLN A 488 15.24 -0.09 -5.97
N LEU A 489 15.91 0.14 -4.83
CA LEU A 489 15.74 1.34 -4.03
C LEU A 489 16.54 2.53 -4.62
N VAL A 490 15.88 3.67 -4.72
CA VAL A 490 16.46 4.95 -5.13
C VAL A 490 16.68 5.80 -3.89
N ALA A 491 17.90 5.74 -3.34
CA ALA A 491 18.26 6.39 -2.08
C ALA A 491 17.87 7.87 -2.01
N ALA A 492 18.19 8.65 -3.05
CA ALA A 492 17.88 10.07 -3.11
C ALA A 492 16.37 10.36 -3.04
N ASP A 493 15.53 9.46 -3.55
CA ASP A 493 14.08 9.62 -3.52
C ASP A 493 13.52 9.25 -2.13
N LEU A 494 14.02 8.18 -1.52
CA LEU A 494 13.64 7.81 -0.15
C LEU A 494 14.00 8.90 0.87
N MET A 495 15.17 9.53 0.73
CA MET A 495 15.57 10.66 1.57
C MET A 495 14.62 11.85 1.43
N LYS A 496 14.23 12.22 0.19
CA LYS A 496 13.24 13.28 -0.06
C LYS A 496 11.88 12.93 0.54
N ASN A 497 11.45 11.68 0.40
CA ASN A 497 10.17 11.22 0.92
C ASN A 497 10.15 11.29 2.46
N ALA A 498 11.23 10.89 3.13
CA ALA A 498 11.35 11.00 4.60
C ALA A 498 11.30 12.45 5.08
N VAL A 499 12.00 13.36 4.40
CA VAL A 499 11.96 14.81 4.69
C VAL A 499 10.56 15.39 4.51
N ILE A 500 9.88 15.08 3.39
CA ILE A 500 8.53 15.58 3.12
C ILE A 500 7.52 15.00 4.12
N THR A 501 7.60 13.70 4.44
CA THR A 501 6.76 13.08 5.48
C THR A 501 6.97 13.74 6.83
N ALA A 502 8.22 13.93 7.26
CA ALA A 502 8.54 14.60 8.52
C ALA A 502 7.97 16.03 8.56
N ALA A 503 8.08 16.79 7.48
CA ALA A 503 7.53 18.14 7.39
C ALA A 503 5.99 18.17 7.47
N PHE A 504 5.30 17.28 6.75
CA PHE A 504 3.83 17.17 6.82
C PHE A 504 3.35 16.80 8.23
N VAL A 505 4.05 15.86 8.88
CA VAL A 505 3.77 15.47 10.27
C VAL A 505 4.05 16.61 11.24
N TYR A 506 5.18 17.32 11.10
CA TYR A 506 5.52 18.50 11.91
C TYR A 506 4.44 19.58 11.81
N HIS A 507 4.03 19.94 10.58
CA HIS A 507 3.00 20.93 10.38
C HIS A 507 1.66 20.49 10.97
N THR A 508 1.25 19.24 10.73
CA THR A 508 0.02 18.71 11.33
C THR A 508 0.08 18.71 12.86
N ALA A 509 1.24 18.39 13.44
CA ALA A 509 1.44 18.32 14.88
C ALA A 509 1.44 19.69 15.56
N ASN A 510 1.81 20.76 14.84
CA ASN A 510 1.95 22.10 15.39
C ASN A 510 0.86 23.09 14.97
N ARG A 511 0.07 22.77 13.95
CA ARG A 511 -1.08 23.57 13.53
C ARG A 511 -2.07 23.79 14.67
N GLU A 512 -2.75 24.93 14.71
CA GLU A 512 -3.71 25.19 15.77
C GLU A 512 -4.90 24.20 15.68
N GLN A 513 -5.57 24.12 14.53
CA GLN A 513 -6.69 23.21 14.33
C GLN A 513 -6.23 21.87 13.71
N MET A 514 -6.94 20.78 14.01
CA MET A 514 -6.80 19.52 13.28
C MET A 514 -7.11 19.69 11.79
N LEU A 515 -6.68 18.75 10.95
CA LEU A 515 -7.06 18.77 9.54
C LEU A 515 -8.59 18.66 9.39
N PRO A 516 -9.20 19.42 8.47
CA PRO A 516 -10.59 19.24 8.09
C PRO A 516 -10.89 17.76 7.79
N ARG A 517 -12.04 17.28 8.25
CA ARG A 517 -12.52 15.92 7.98
C ARG A 517 -13.71 15.97 7.02
N LYS A 518 -13.85 14.91 6.23
CA LYS A 518 -15.08 14.65 5.45
C LYS A 518 -16.21 14.27 6.41
N ALA A 519 -17.44 14.32 5.92
CA ALA A 519 -18.58 13.77 6.64
C ALA A 519 -18.37 12.27 6.93
N LEU A 520 -18.90 11.81 8.07
CA LEU A 520 -18.85 10.39 8.42
C LEU A 520 -19.53 9.55 7.33
N PRO A 521 -18.86 8.49 6.82
CA PRO A 521 -19.46 7.57 5.88
C PRO A 521 -20.67 6.84 6.49
N LYS A 522 -21.55 6.34 5.63
CA LYS A 522 -22.57 5.37 6.07
C LYS A 522 -21.89 4.05 6.45
N PRO A 523 -22.43 3.28 7.39
CA PRO A 523 -21.96 1.92 7.67
C PRO A 523 -21.90 1.14 6.36
N THR A 524 -20.73 0.57 6.07
CA THR A 524 -20.56 -0.33 4.93
C THR A 524 -20.75 -1.74 5.44
N ALA A 525 -21.44 -2.60 4.68
CA ALA A 525 -21.41 -4.02 5.03
C ALA A 525 -19.94 -4.43 5.17
N PRO A 526 -19.57 -5.20 6.21
CA PRO A 526 -18.19 -5.65 6.35
C PRO A 526 -17.78 -6.25 5.00
N PRO A 527 -16.57 -5.95 4.49
CA PRO A 527 -16.07 -6.73 3.38
C PRO A 527 -16.27 -8.18 3.77
N ARG A 528 -16.85 -8.99 2.87
CA ARG A 528 -16.98 -10.43 3.16
C ARG A 528 -15.64 -10.87 3.73
N PRO A 529 -15.61 -11.55 4.89
CA PRO A 529 -14.34 -12.06 5.41
C PRO A 529 -13.64 -12.69 4.21
N PRO A 530 -12.35 -12.41 3.97
CA PRO A 530 -11.67 -13.00 2.82
C PRO A 530 -12.08 -14.46 2.82
N THR A 531 -12.89 -14.85 1.83
CA THR A 531 -13.33 -16.23 1.73
C THR A 531 -12.05 -16.95 1.41
N GLN A 532 -11.43 -17.45 2.47
CA GLN A 532 -10.29 -18.35 2.53
C GLN A 532 -9.29 -18.10 1.40
N GLN A 533 -8.40 -17.12 1.62
CA GLN A 533 -7.23 -16.86 0.78
C GLN A 533 -6.27 -18.04 0.75
#